data_AF-A0AAD5X1R3-F1
#
_entry.id   AF-A0AAD5X1R3-F1
#
_cell.length_a   1.000
_cell.length_b   1.000
_cell.length_c   1.000
_cell.angle_alpha   90.00
_cell.angle_beta   90.00
_cell.angle_gamma   90.00
#
_symmetry.space_group_name_H-M   'P 1'
#
loop_
_entity.id
_entity.type
_entity.pdbx_description
1 polymer ?
#
loop_
_entity_poly.entity_id
_entity_poly.type
_entity_poly.pdbx_seq_one_letter_code
_entity_poly.pdbx_strand_id
1 'polypeptide(L)'
;MTATANGTADPAVTKVSILGSESIIVGNNYTHYLVRDLLKSSPASTYIIITDTNVAKYHLTPLRDALVAAIDEAVQPTRAKVLTFVIPPGESVKTRETKALIEDWGLEQKCTRDTTFIALGGGVIGDMIGFVAATYMRGAGFVQIPTTLLAMVDSSIGGKTAVDTPHGKNLIGAFYQPKRIFIDLQYLRTLPKREFVNGLAEVIKTAAIWVEEDFDLLENHPEKILGLSGSAGTAKMQHKSDHWQNLTDLEQAKIRKRNPSFCVSSSAPPV
;
A
#
# COMPACT_ATOMS: atom_id res chain seq x y z
N MET A 1 -19.69 -23.79 -30.52
CA MET A 1 -18.65 -22.75 -30.65
C MET A 1 -18.34 -22.24 -29.26
N THR A 2 -17.41 -22.91 -28.58
CA THR A 2 -16.95 -22.59 -27.23
C THR A 2 -15.91 -21.49 -27.32
N ALA A 3 -16.25 -20.30 -26.83
CA ALA A 3 -15.30 -19.21 -26.67
C ALA A 3 -14.27 -19.60 -25.61
N THR A 4 -13.03 -19.76 -26.04
CA THR A 4 -11.86 -19.93 -25.17
C THR A 4 -11.69 -18.67 -24.33
N ALA A 5 -11.76 -18.81 -23.01
CA ALA A 5 -11.32 -17.80 -22.07
C ALA A 5 -9.84 -17.50 -22.34
N ASN A 6 -9.53 -16.30 -22.82
CA ASN A 6 -8.16 -15.82 -22.93
C ASN A 6 -7.62 -15.62 -21.51
N GLY A 7 -6.97 -16.66 -20.97
CA GLY A 7 -6.15 -16.58 -19.78
C GLY A 7 -4.96 -15.66 -20.06
N THR A 8 -5.11 -14.38 -19.74
CA THR A 8 -3.97 -13.47 -19.68
C THR A 8 -3.05 -13.96 -18.57
N ALA A 9 -1.80 -14.28 -18.90
CA ALA A 9 -0.81 -14.64 -17.91
C ALA A 9 -0.73 -13.54 -16.85
N ASP A 10 -0.66 -13.93 -15.57
CA ASP A 10 -0.58 -12.94 -14.50
C ASP A 10 0.69 -12.08 -14.68
N PRO A 11 0.59 -10.76 -14.45
CA PRO A 11 1.72 -9.85 -14.62
C PRO A 11 2.88 -10.25 -13.70
N ALA A 12 4.10 -9.94 -14.10
CA ALA A 12 5.27 -10.14 -13.26
C ALA A 12 5.15 -9.27 -12.00
N VAL A 13 4.96 -9.93 -10.84
CA VAL A 13 4.89 -9.30 -9.53
C VAL A 13 5.95 -9.91 -8.61
N THR A 14 6.56 -9.08 -7.78
CA THR A 14 7.44 -9.50 -6.68
C THR A 14 6.63 -9.58 -5.41
N LYS A 15 6.78 -10.67 -4.65
CA LYS A 15 6.12 -10.85 -3.36
C LYS A 15 7.13 -10.78 -2.23
N VAL A 16 6.77 -10.06 -1.17
CA VAL A 16 7.63 -9.84 -0.01
C VAL A 16 6.92 -10.36 1.23
N SER A 17 7.65 -11.14 2.02
CA SER A 17 7.13 -11.70 3.27
C SER A 17 7.39 -10.77 4.45
N ILE A 18 6.31 -10.43 5.18
CA ILE A 18 6.35 -9.77 6.49
C ILE A 18 5.83 -10.79 7.50
N LEU A 19 6.61 -11.09 8.55
CA LEU A 19 6.21 -11.99 9.64
C LEU A 19 5.70 -13.36 9.16
N GLY A 20 6.27 -13.90 8.07
CA GLY A 20 5.92 -15.20 7.52
C GLY A 20 4.74 -15.22 6.53
N SER A 21 4.11 -14.07 6.25
CA SER A 21 3.08 -13.94 5.21
C SER A 21 3.54 -13.05 4.06
N GLU A 22 3.25 -13.44 2.81
CA GLU A 22 3.51 -12.66 1.58
C GLU A 22 2.66 -11.37 1.54
N SER A 23 2.93 -10.40 2.42
CA SER A 23 2.04 -9.26 2.66
C SER A 23 2.27 -8.09 1.69
N ILE A 24 3.44 -7.95 1.08
CA ILE A 24 3.69 -6.88 0.09
C ILE A 24 3.74 -7.49 -1.30
N ILE A 25 3.00 -6.89 -2.22
CA ILE A 25 3.00 -7.21 -3.64
C ILE A 25 3.52 -5.98 -4.37
N VAL A 26 4.60 -6.15 -5.13
CA VAL A 26 5.23 -5.09 -5.92
C VAL A 26 5.07 -5.42 -7.39
N GLY A 27 4.63 -4.46 -8.18
CA GLY A 27 4.47 -4.63 -9.61
C GLY A 27 4.33 -3.29 -10.33
N ASN A 28 4.03 -3.34 -11.61
CA ASN A 28 3.82 -2.15 -12.43
C ASN A 28 2.63 -2.33 -13.35
N ASN A 29 1.64 -1.44 -13.24
CA ASN A 29 0.39 -1.43 -14.00
C ASN A 29 -0.35 -2.78 -13.91
N TYR A 30 -0.70 -3.18 -12.68
CA TYR A 30 -1.27 -4.50 -12.40
C TYR A 30 -2.62 -4.47 -11.69
N THR A 31 -3.40 -3.38 -11.84
CA THR A 31 -4.72 -3.20 -11.19
C THR A 31 -5.63 -4.44 -11.25
N HIS A 32 -5.70 -5.13 -12.39
CA HIS A 32 -6.53 -6.35 -12.52
C HIS A 32 -6.01 -7.52 -11.67
N TYR A 33 -4.69 -7.69 -11.53
CA TYR A 33 -4.12 -8.65 -10.58
C TYR A 33 -4.37 -8.21 -9.14
N LEU A 34 -4.16 -6.92 -8.84
CA LEU A 34 -4.37 -6.34 -7.51
C LEU A 34 -5.76 -6.64 -6.98
N VAL A 35 -6.82 -6.35 -7.75
CA VAL A 35 -8.19 -6.56 -7.29
C VAL A 35 -8.52 -8.05 -7.14
N ARG A 36 -7.97 -8.92 -8.00
CA ARG A 36 -8.14 -10.38 -7.87
C ARG A 36 -7.44 -10.93 -6.63
N ASP A 37 -6.23 -10.46 -6.31
CA ASP A 37 -5.52 -10.85 -5.09
C ASP A 37 -6.21 -10.27 -3.84
N LEU A 38 -6.71 -9.04 -3.89
CA LEU A 38 -7.50 -8.42 -2.81
C LEU A 38 -8.71 -9.27 -2.43
N LEU A 39 -9.53 -9.67 -3.41
CA LEU A 39 -10.73 -10.49 -3.15
C LEU A 39 -10.40 -11.87 -2.56
N LYS A 40 -9.21 -12.41 -2.88
CA LYS A 40 -8.74 -13.70 -2.33
C LYS A 40 -8.12 -13.56 -0.94
N SER A 41 -7.34 -12.50 -0.72
CA SER A 41 -6.52 -12.32 0.50
C SER A 41 -7.25 -11.59 1.62
N SER A 42 -8.25 -10.78 1.30
CA SER A 42 -9.07 -10.03 2.27
C SER A 42 -10.55 -10.04 1.86
N PRO A 43 -11.20 -11.22 1.80
CA PRO A 43 -12.63 -11.32 1.49
C PRO A 43 -13.46 -10.55 2.53
N ALA A 44 -14.41 -9.76 2.06
CA ALA A 44 -15.30 -8.95 2.89
C ALA A 44 -16.64 -8.70 2.18
N SER A 45 -17.71 -8.51 2.94
CA SER A 45 -19.02 -8.09 2.43
C SER A 45 -19.05 -6.63 1.97
N THR A 46 -18.13 -5.78 2.46
CA THR A 46 -17.99 -4.39 2.03
C THR A 46 -16.53 -3.98 1.91
N TYR A 47 -16.17 -3.33 0.80
CA TYR A 47 -14.88 -2.68 0.59
C TYR A 47 -15.07 -1.17 0.57
N ILE A 48 -14.27 -0.44 1.35
CA ILE A 48 -14.29 1.02 1.39
C ILE A 48 -12.95 1.54 0.90
N ILE A 49 -12.93 2.18 -0.27
CA ILE A 49 -11.75 2.86 -0.80
C ILE A 49 -11.72 4.28 -0.23
N ILE A 50 -10.67 4.61 0.52
CA ILE A 50 -10.49 5.93 1.12
C ILE A 50 -9.23 6.57 0.55
N THR A 51 -9.36 7.82 0.09
CA THR A 51 -8.31 8.56 -0.62
C THR A 51 -8.46 10.07 -0.38
N ASP A 52 -7.43 10.83 -0.72
CA ASP A 52 -7.55 12.29 -0.87
C ASP A 52 -7.97 12.71 -2.29
N THR A 53 -8.36 13.98 -2.45
CA THR A 53 -8.81 14.54 -3.74
C THR A 53 -7.74 14.58 -4.83
N ASN A 54 -6.45 14.70 -4.49
CA ASN A 54 -5.37 14.72 -5.47
C ASN A 54 -5.19 13.34 -6.09
N VAL A 55 -5.18 12.30 -5.25
CA VAL A 55 -5.05 10.90 -5.69
C VAL A 55 -6.34 10.43 -6.37
N ALA A 56 -7.51 10.86 -5.88
CA ALA A 56 -8.80 10.47 -6.43
C ALA A 56 -8.95 10.86 -7.91
N LYS A 57 -8.43 12.03 -8.29
CA LYS A 57 -8.47 12.54 -9.67
C LYS A 57 -7.86 11.58 -10.69
N TYR A 58 -6.87 10.78 -10.29
CA TYR A 58 -6.14 9.91 -11.20
C TYR A 58 -6.50 8.43 -11.02
N HIS A 59 -6.67 7.97 -9.78
CA HIS A 59 -6.59 6.53 -9.47
C HIS A 59 -7.85 5.93 -8.86
N LEU A 60 -8.78 6.75 -8.34
CA LEU A 60 -9.97 6.23 -7.66
C LEU A 60 -10.92 5.50 -8.62
N THR A 61 -11.34 6.15 -9.71
CA THR A 61 -12.29 5.55 -10.66
C THR A 61 -11.72 4.27 -11.29
N PRO A 62 -10.49 4.24 -11.83
CA PRO A 62 -9.92 3.02 -12.39
C PRO A 62 -9.87 1.85 -11.39
N LEU A 63 -9.45 2.11 -10.14
CA LEU A 63 -9.40 1.07 -9.11
C LEU A 63 -10.80 0.58 -8.71
N ARG A 64 -11.74 1.50 -8.48
CA ARG A 64 -13.11 1.18 -8.11
C ARG A 64 -13.78 0.33 -9.18
N ASP A 65 -13.69 0.74 -10.43
CA ASP A 65 -14.36 0.06 -11.54
C ASP A 65 -13.75 -1.33 -11.77
N ALA A 66 -12.43 -1.47 -11.66
CA ALA A 66 -11.76 -2.77 -11.70
C ALA A 66 -12.20 -3.69 -10.55
N LEU A 67 -12.36 -3.16 -9.33
CA LEU A 67 -12.83 -3.93 -8.18
C LEU A 67 -14.28 -4.37 -8.33
N VAL A 68 -15.15 -3.48 -8.81
CA VAL A 68 -16.56 -3.81 -9.11
C VAL A 68 -16.64 -4.89 -10.18
N ALA A 69 -15.91 -4.74 -11.29
CA ALA A 69 -15.87 -5.74 -12.35
C ALA A 69 -15.40 -7.11 -11.84
N ALA A 70 -14.33 -7.15 -11.02
CA ALA A 70 -13.83 -8.39 -10.44
C ALA A 70 -14.81 -9.04 -9.46
N ILE A 71 -15.59 -8.26 -8.70
CA ILE A 71 -16.67 -8.77 -7.84
C ILE A 71 -17.80 -9.37 -8.68
N ASP A 72 -18.12 -8.74 -9.82
CA ASP A 72 -19.22 -9.18 -10.70
C ASP A 72 -18.88 -10.48 -11.43
N GLU A 73 -17.61 -10.69 -11.74
CA GLU A 73 -17.09 -11.93 -12.30
C GLU A 73 -16.97 -13.05 -11.25
N ALA A 74 -16.85 -12.69 -9.97
CA ALA A 74 -16.72 -13.66 -8.89
C ALA A 74 -18.07 -14.36 -8.62
N VAL A 75 -18.13 -15.67 -8.84
CA VAL A 75 -19.31 -16.49 -8.51
C VAL A 75 -19.40 -16.64 -6.99
N GLN A 76 -20.11 -15.72 -6.32
CA GLN A 76 -20.34 -15.74 -4.88
C GLN A 76 -21.84 -15.61 -4.53
N PRO A 77 -22.29 -16.21 -3.42
CA PRO A 77 -23.69 -16.19 -3.01
C PRO A 77 -24.20 -14.79 -2.61
N THR A 78 -23.32 -13.89 -2.19
CA THR A 78 -23.65 -12.50 -1.87
C THR A 78 -22.63 -11.56 -2.49
N ARG A 79 -23.12 -10.56 -3.23
CA ARG A 79 -22.29 -9.56 -3.90
C ARG A 79 -21.75 -8.56 -2.88
N ALA A 80 -20.43 -8.45 -2.78
CA ALA A 80 -19.78 -7.47 -1.92
C ALA A 80 -20.06 -6.03 -2.40
N LYS A 81 -20.23 -5.10 -1.47
CA LYS A 81 -20.44 -3.68 -1.76
C LYS A 81 -19.10 -2.97 -1.92
N VAL A 82 -19.03 -2.00 -2.84
CA VAL A 82 -17.86 -1.11 -2.98
C VAL A 82 -18.29 0.32 -2.73
N LEU A 83 -17.71 0.93 -1.69
CA LEU A 83 -17.95 2.32 -1.31
C LEU A 83 -16.65 3.13 -1.45
N THR A 84 -16.80 4.45 -1.58
CA THR A 84 -15.66 5.37 -1.69
C THR A 84 -15.85 6.55 -0.75
N PHE A 85 -14.80 6.96 -0.05
CA PHE A 85 -14.78 8.16 0.79
C PHE A 85 -13.58 9.03 0.43
N VAL A 86 -13.81 10.31 0.16
CA VAL A 86 -12.76 11.23 -0.32
C VAL A 86 -12.62 12.38 0.66
N ILE A 87 -11.39 12.67 1.07
CA ILE A 87 -11.07 13.76 2.00
C ILE A 87 -10.15 14.81 1.35
N PRO A 88 -10.03 16.02 1.92
CA PRO A 88 -9.02 16.98 1.49
C PRO A 88 -7.60 16.44 1.67
N PRO A 89 -6.62 16.87 0.86
CA PRO A 89 -5.25 16.38 0.94
C PRO A 89 -4.45 17.09 2.04
N GLY A 90 -3.36 16.45 2.49
CA GLY A 90 -2.34 17.06 3.36
C GLY A 90 -2.36 16.58 4.81
N GLU A 91 -1.28 16.88 5.55
CA GLU A 91 -1.12 16.43 6.95
C GLU A 91 -2.20 17.03 7.88
N SER A 92 -2.75 18.20 7.55
CA SER A 92 -3.73 18.89 8.40
C SER A 92 -5.04 18.13 8.59
N VAL A 93 -5.35 17.16 7.71
CA VAL A 93 -6.52 16.28 7.88
C VAL A 93 -6.21 15.00 8.64
N LYS A 94 -4.95 14.79 9.04
CA LYS A 94 -4.54 13.60 9.79
C LYS A 94 -4.88 13.75 11.27
N THR A 95 -6.15 13.95 11.59
CA THR A 95 -6.59 14.31 12.95
C THR A 95 -7.63 13.32 13.50
N ARG A 96 -7.93 13.45 14.80
CA ARG A 96 -8.97 12.65 15.45
C ARG A 96 -10.35 12.94 14.90
N GLU A 97 -10.59 14.18 14.50
CA GLU A 97 -11.86 14.64 13.95
C GLU A 97 -12.11 13.99 12.58
N THR A 98 -11.13 14.00 11.68
CA THR A 98 -11.25 13.32 10.38
C THR A 98 -11.40 11.81 10.55
N LYS A 99 -10.67 11.21 11.51
CA LYS A 99 -10.86 9.81 11.88
C LYS A 99 -12.31 9.52 12.31
N ALA A 100 -12.86 10.31 13.22
CA ALA A 100 -14.24 10.13 13.70
C ALA A 100 -15.26 10.24 12.56
N LEU A 101 -15.10 11.23 11.67
CA LEU A 101 -15.96 11.39 10.48
C LEU A 101 -15.98 10.13 9.60
N ILE A 102 -14.83 9.49 9.39
CA ILE A 102 -14.73 8.26 8.59
C ILE A 102 -15.45 7.10 9.28
N GLU A 103 -15.27 6.96 10.60
CA GLU A 103 -15.91 5.91 11.40
C GLU A 103 -17.43 6.08 11.41
N ASP A 104 -17.92 7.27 11.71
CA ASP A 104 -19.35 7.58 11.76
C ASP A 104 -20.00 7.36 10.40
N TRP A 105 -19.38 7.85 9.31
CA TRP A 105 -19.87 7.61 7.96
C TRP A 105 -19.93 6.11 7.63
N GLY A 106 -18.91 5.32 8.00
CA GLY A 106 -18.94 3.87 7.80
C GLY A 106 -20.12 3.20 8.51
N LEU A 107 -20.42 3.62 9.74
CA LEU A 107 -21.57 3.13 10.52
C LEU A 107 -22.90 3.53 9.86
N GLU A 108 -23.01 4.75 9.34
CA GLU A 108 -24.19 5.22 8.60
C GLU A 108 -24.46 4.40 7.34
N GLN A 109 -23.40 3.98 6.64
CA GLN A 109 -23.49 3.08 5.48
C GLN A 109 -23.82 1.62 5.86
N LYS A 110 -24.07 1.34 7.15
CA LYS A 110 -24.34 0.01 7.70
C LYS A 110 -23.19 -0.96 7.45
N CYS A 111 -21.95 -0.46 7.43
CA CYS A 111 -20.78 -1.32 7.38
C CYS A 111 -20.68 -2.12 8.67
N THR A 112 -20.24 -3.37 8.56
CA THR A 112 -20.09 -4.27 9.71
C THR A 112 -18.61 -4.56 9.96
N ARG A 113 -18.29 -5.44 10.92
CA ARG A 113 -16.92 -5.88 11.16
C ARG A 113 -16.31 -6.58 9.93
N ASP A 114 -17.15 -7.15 9.07
CA ASP A 114 -16.76 -7.76 7.79
C ASP A 114 -16.60 -6.70 6.68
N THR A 115 -15.91 -5.61 7.02
CA THR A 115 -15.55 -4.53 6.09
C THR A 115 -14.05 -4.53 5.90
N THR A 116 -13.58 -4.33 4.67
CA THR A 116 -12.16 -4.06 4.37
C THR A 116 -11.98 -2.60 3.98
N PHE A 117 -11.22 -1.87 4.79
CA PHE A 117 -10.75 -0.52 4.49
C PHE A 117 -9.54 -0.58 3.56
N ILE A 118 -9.60 0.14 2.44
CA ILE A 118 -8.55 0.22 1.44
C ILE A 118 -8.00 1.65 1.46
N ALA A 119 -6.78 1.80 1.95
CA ALA A 119 -6.07 3.08 1.97
C ALA A 119 -5.37 3.31 0.63
N LEU A 120 -5.98 4.10 -0.26
CA LEU A 120 -5.40 4.52 -1.53
C LEU A 120 -4.79 5.92 -1.35
N GLY A 121 -3.47 6.02 -1.22
CA GLY A 121 -2.83 7.31 -0.99
C GLY A 121 -1.39 7.25 -0.47
N GLY A 122 -0.88 8.39 -0.02
CA GLY A 122 0.40 8.47 0.67
C GLY A 122 0.32 8.09 2.16
N GLY A 123 1.38 8.37 2.91
CA GLY A 123 1.49 7.99 4.33
C GLY A 123 0.41 8.57 5.24
N VAL A 124 -0.10 9.77 4.94
CA VAL A 124 -1.24 10.36 5.69
C VAL A 124 -2.48 9.48 5.63
N ILE A 125 -2.86 9.03 4.43
CA ILE A 125 -4.00 8.14 4.22
C ILE A 125 -3.70 6.77 4.84
N GLY A 126 -2.50 6.22 4.60
CA GLY A 126 -2.09 4.93 5.17
C GLY A 126 -2.22 4.87 6.70
N ASP A 127 -1.64 5.85 7.40
CA ASP A 127 -1.64 5.91 8.86
C ASP A 127 -3.06 6.11 9.42
N MET A 128 -3.81 7.05 8.86
CA MET A 128 -5.14 7.39 9.36
C MET A 128 -6.12 6.24 9.14
N ILE A 129 -6.13 5.64 7.96
CA ILE A 129 -7.06 4.56 7.62
C ILE A 129 -6.65 3.26 8.30
N GLY A 130 -5.36 3.03 8.49
CA GLY A 130 -4.89 1.94 9.35
C GLY A 130 -5.41 2.09 10.78
N PHE A 131 -5.42 3.32 11.32
CA PHE A 131 -5.92 3.56 12.68
C PHE A 131 -7.45 3.46 12.76
N VAL A 132 -8.18 3.96 11.75
CA VAL A 132 -9.62 3.69 11.59
C VAL A 132 -9.88 2.19 11.61
N ALA A 133 -9.21 1.42 10.76
CA ALA A 133 -9.44 -0.03 10.66
C ALA A 133 -9.09 -0.77 11.95
N ALA A 134 -8.10 -0.31 12.70
CA ALA A 134 -7.73 -0.88 14.00
C ALA A 134 -8.83 -0.72 15.06
N THR A 135 -9.52 0.43 15.08
CA THR A 135 -10.52 0.76 16.10
C THR A 135 -11.95 0.48 15.67
N TYR A 136 -12.24 0.52 14.37
CA TYR A 136 -13.57 0.29 13.83
C TYR A 136 -14.06 -1.11 14.20
N MET A 137 -15.13 -1.17 14.99
CA MET A 137 -15.65 -2.42 15.57
C MET A 137 -14.57 -3.29 16.26
N ARG A 138 -13.56 -2.65 16.86
CA ARG A 138 -12.40 -3.28 17.51
C ARG A 138 -11.51 -4.09 16.55
N GLY A 139 -11.52 -3.77 15.27
CA GLY A 139 -10.67 -4.37 14.25
C GLY A 139 -11.47 -4.86 13.04
N ALA A 140 -11.25 -4.20 11.91
CA ALA A 140 -11.80 -4.51 10.58
C ALA A 140 -10.67 -4.84 9.58
N GLY A 141 -11.01 -5.34 8.39
CA GLY A 141 -10.03 -5.61 7.34
C GLY A 141 -9.30 -4.33 6.90
N PHE A 142 -8.01 -4.44 6.60
CA PHE A 142 -7.17 -3.30 6.21
C PHE A 142 -6.20 -3.70 5.10
N VAL A 143 -6.16 -2.90 4.04
CA VAL A 143 -5.24 -3.04 2.91
C VAL A 143 -4.68 -1.66 2.54
N GLN A 144 -3.40 -1.62 2.18
CA GLN A 144 -2.75 -0.41 1.71
C GLN A 144 -2.44 -0.47 0.22
N ILE A 145 -2.64 0.65 -0.46
CA ILE A 145 -2.25 0.89 -1.85
C ILE A 145 -1.46 2.21 -1.85
N PRO A 146 -0.17 2.18 -1.45
CA PRO A 146 0.65 3.38 -1.36
C PRO A 146 0.86 4.00 -2.74
N THR A 147 0.65 5.32 -2.86
CA THR A 147 0.77 6.08 -4.12
C THR A 147 1.92 7.09 -4.13
N THR A 148 2.65 7.22 -3.02
CA THR A 148 3.86 8.05 -2.91
C THR A 148 5.08 7.18 -2.69
N LEU A 149 6.24 7.59 -3.20
CA LEU A 149 7.48 6.85 -3.01
C LEU A 149 7.80 6.66 -1.51
N LEU A 150 7.63 7.71 -0.70
CA LEU A 150 7.83 7.64 0.74
C LEU A 150 6.94 6.58 1.41
N ALA A 151 5.68 6.46 0.98
CA ALA A 151 4.78 5.46 1.54
C ALA A 151 5.18 4.04 1.12
N MET A 152 5.65 3.86 -0.12
CA MET A 152 6.09 2.56 -0.64
C MET A 152 7.33 2.01 0.10
N VAL A 153 8.19 2.88 0.64
CA VAL A 153 9.50 2.49 1.22
C VAL A 153 9.63 2.74 2.73
N ASP A 154 8.58 3.22 3.40
CA ASP A 154 8.63 3.43 4.86
C ASP A 154 7.23 3.31 5.49
N SER A 155 6.34 4.28 5.24
CA SER A 155 5.15 4.43 6.08
C SER A 155 4.11 3.30 5.92
N SER A 156 4.08 2.59 4.79
CA SER A 156 3.16 1.46 4.63
C SER A 156 3.59 0.20 5.38
N ILE A 157 4.81 0.18 5.91
CA ILE A 157 5.47 -1.02 6.41
C ILE A 157 5.64 -0.96 7.93
N GLY A 158 5.36 -2.08 8.60
CA GLY A 158 5.52 -2.23 10.05
C GLY A 158 4.25 -1.99 10.86
N GLY A 159 3.13 -1.62 10.22
CA GLY A 159 1.82 -1.55 10.85
C GLY A 159 1.67 -0.43 11.89
N LYS A 160 2.53 0.58 11.88
CA LYS A 160 2.33 1.79 12.69
C LYS A 160 1.24 2.62 12.03
N THR A 161 0.21 2.95 12.79
CA THR A 161 -0.93 3.74 12.31
C THR A 161 -1.23 4.79 13.35
N ALA A 162 -1.53 6.03 12.94
CA ALA A 162 -1.67 7.12 13.88
C ALA A 162 -2.39 8.34 13.29
N VAL A 163 -2.78 9.23 14.19
CA VAL A 163 -3.21 10.61 13.89
C VAL A 163 -2.38 11.60 14.69
N ASP A 164 -2.35 12.83 14.19
CA ASP A 164 -1.68 13.95 14.83
C ASP A 164 -2.59 14.59 15.89
N THR A 165 -1.94 15.27 16.83
CA THR A 165 -2.61 16.07 17.88
C THR A 165 -1.97 17.45 17.94
N PRO A 166 -2.62 18.44 18.59
CA PRO A 166 -1.99 19.73 18.87
C PRO A 166 -0.67 19.64 19.66
N HIS A 167 -0.43 18.51 20.34
CA HIS A 167 0.77 18.28 21.14
C HIS A 167 1.90 17.59 20.37
N GLY A 168 1.66 17.15 19.13
CA GLY A 168 2.67 16.50 18.31
C GLY A 168 2.11 15.47 17.35
N LYS A 169 3.00 15.03 16.44
CA LYS A 169 2.69 14.08 15.38
C LYS A 169 2.69 12.64 15.86
N ASN A 170 1.79 11.83 15.32
CA ASN A 170 1.73 10.39 15.54
C ASN A 170 1.70 9.93 17.01
N LEU A 171 1.24 10.78 17.94
CA LEU A 171 1.23 10.47 19.37
C LEU A 171 0.08 9.53 19.76
N ILE A 172 -0.99 9.47 18.96
CA ILE A 172 -2.15 8.63 19.20
C ILE A 172 -2.32 7.71 17.99
N GLY A 173 -2.30 6.40 18.25
CA GLY A 173 -2.35 5.41 17.19
C GLY A 173 -2.43 3.97 17.69
N ALA A 174 -2.27 3.04 16.76
CA ALA A 174 -2.24 1.61 17.03
C ALA A 174 -1.19 0.89 16.17
N PHE A 175 -0.67 -0.22 16.67
CA PHE A 175 0.03 -1.19 15.84
C PHE A 175 -1.00 -2.13 15.20
N TYR A 176 -1.25 -1.97 13.90
CA TYR A 176 -2.25 -2.74 13.15
C TYR A 176 -1.71 -3.10 11.76
N GLN A 177 -1.53 -4.40 11.52
CA GLN A 177 -0.92 -4.89 10.29
C GLN A 177 -1.96 -4.95 9.15
N PRO A 178 -1.65 -4.41 7.97
CA PRO A 178 -2.48 -4.64 6.78
C PRO A 178 -2.42 -6.11 6.36
N LYS A 179 -3.51 -6.61 5.76
CA LYS A 179 -3.56 -7.94 5.12
C LYS A 179 -2.70 -7.98 3.86
N ARG A 180 -2.67 -6.88 3.13
CA ARG A 180 -1.90 -6.67 1.91
C ARG A 180 -1.42 -5.22 1.77
N ILE A 181 -0.25 -5.05 1.19
CA ILE A 181 0.31 -3.78 0.72
C ILE A 181 0.58 -3.94 -0.77
N PHE A 182 -0.12 -3.19 -1.61
CA PHE A 182 0.01 -3.25 -3.06
C PHE A 182 0.79 -2.04 -3.59
N ILE A 183 2.06 -2.25 -3.90
CA ILE A 183 2.94 -1.23 -4.47
C ILE A 183 2.84 -1.33 -6.00
N ASP A 184 2.17 -0.37 -6.64
CA ASP A 184 2.17 -0.21 -8.09
C ASP A 184 2.96 1.03 -8.51
N LEU A 185 4.07 0.79 -9.21
CA LEU A 185 4.98 1.83 -9.66
C LEU A 185 4.35 2.82 -10.65
N GLN A 186 3.25 2.44 -11.29
CA GLN A 186 2.52 3.33 -12.20
C GLN A 186 2.00 4.59 -11.47
N TYR A 187 1.69 4.50 -10.18
CA TYR A 187 1.21 5.65 -9.40
C TYR A 187 2.25 6.78 -9.29
N LEU A 188 3.55 6.46 -9.37
CA LEU A 188 4.63 7.46 -9.31
C LEU A 188 4.64 8.38 -10.54
N ARG A 189 4.03 7.98 -11.66
CA ARG A 189 3.92 8.81 -12.88
C ARG A 189 3.07 10.06 -12.69
N THR A 190 2.13 10.03 -11.75
CA THR A 190 1.29 11.21 -11.42
C THR A 190 1.81 11.96 -10.19
N LEU A 191 2.83 11.44 -9.52
CA LEU A 191 3.36 12.02 -8.30
C LEU A 191 4.17 13.29 -8.63
N PRO A 192 3.89 14.44 -7.98
CA PRO A 192 4.68 15.65 -8.18
C PRO A 192 6.16 15.39 -7.87
N LYS A 193 7.05 15.98 -8.68
CA LYS A 193 8.51 15.80 -8.54
C LYS A 193 9.02 16.08 -7.13
N ARG A 194 8.46 17.10 -6.46
CA ARG A 194 8.84 17.44 -5.09
C ARG A 194 8.55 16.30 -4.11
N GLU A 195 7.40 15.65 -4.23
CA GLU A 195 7.01 14.54 -3.35
C GLU A 195 7.79 13.25 -3.68
N PHE A 196 8.15 13.05 -4.95
CA PHE A 196 9.06 11.97 -5.32
C PHE A 196 10.45 12.17 -4.70
N VAL A 197 11.02 13.38 -4.79
CA VAL A 197 12.33 13.71 -4.18
C VAL A 197 12.28 13.54 -2.66
N ASN A 198 11.17 13.90 -2.02
CA ASN A 198 10.98 13.69 -0.58
C ASN A 198 11.05 12.19 -0.21
N GLY A 199 10.38 11.32 -0.99
CA GLY A 199 10.52 9.87 -0.80
C GLY A 199 11.92 9.34 -1.13
N LEU A 200 12.60 9.93 -2.10
CA LEU A 200 13.96 9.53 -2.48
C LEU A 200 14.97 9.78 -1.35
N ALA A 201 14.76 10.79 -0.51
CA ALA A 201 15.58 11.01 0.67
C ALA A 201 15.62 9.78 1.59
N GLU A 202 14.48 9.09 1.73
CA GLU A 202 14.42 7.87 2.55
C GLU A 202 15.07 6.64 1.88
N VAL A 203 14.99 6.57 0.56
CA VAL A 203 15.72 5.56 -0.22
C VAL A 203 17.22 5.75 -0.06
N ILE A 204 17.72 6.98 -0.24
CA ILE A 204 19.14 7.33 -0.06
C ILE A 204 19.60 7.04 1.36
N LYS A 205 18.83 7.47 2.38
CA LYS A 205 19.13 7.18 3.78
C LYS A 205 19.29 5.68 4.01
N THR A 206 18.37 4.90 3.47
CA THR A 206 18.37 3.45 3.63
C THR A 206 19.58 2.82 2.95
N ALA A 207 19.90 3.20 1.71
CA ALA A 207 21.08 2.71 1.00
C ALA A 207 22.38 3.05 1.76
N ALA A 208 22.55 4.32 2.16
CA ALA A 208 23.76 4.81 2.82
C ALA A 208 24.09 4.10 4.14
N ILE A 209 23.08 3.60 4.87
CA ILE A 209 23.30 2.94 6.17
C ILE A 209 23.35 1.41 6.06
N TRP A 210 23.06 0.81 4.89
CA TRP A 210 22.84 -0.64 4.79
C TRP A 210 23.43 -1.35 3.56
N VAL A 211 23.38 -0.76 2.37
CA VAL A 211 23.77 -1.45 1.13
C VAL A 211 24.59 -0.49 0.28
N GLU A 212 25.90 -0.71 0.29
CA GLU A 212 26.88 0.09 -0.46
C GLU A 212 26.58 0.07 -1.96
N GLU A 213 26.23 -1.09 -2.53
CA GLU A 213 25.95 -1.20 -3.96
C GLU A 213 24.72 -0.40 -4.40
N ASP A 214 23.70 -0.29 -3.53
CA ASP A 214 22.54 0.55 -3.78
C ASP A 214 22.90 2.03 -3.69
N PHE A 215 23.77 2.39 -2.75
CA PHE A 215 24.22 3.77 -2.59
C PHE A 215 25.04 4.21 -3.81
N ASP A 216 25.99 3.38 -4.25
CA ASP A 216 26.75 3.57 -5.49
C ASP A 216 25.84 3.74 -6.70
N LEU A 217 24.77 2.95 -6.78
CA LEU A 217 23.81 3.04 -7.87
C LEU A 217 23.07 4.39 -7.87
N LEU A 218 22.65 4.86 -6.70
CA LEU A 218 21.99 6.15 -6.54
C LEU A 218 22.92 7.31 -6.94
N GLU A 219 24.20 7.23 -6.57
CA GLU A 219 25.22 8.24 -6.92
C GLU A 219 25.54 8.25 -8.42
N ASN A 220 25.62 7.08 -9.06
CA ASN A 220 26.02 6.96 -10.46
C ASN A 220 24.86 7.20 -11.46
N HIS A 221 23.60 7.15 -11.03
CA HIS A 221 22.42 7.24 -11.91
C HIS A 221 21.31 8.23 -11.48
N PRO A 222 21.63 9.44 -10.98
CA PRO A 222 20.62 10.36 -10.43
C PRO A 222 19.57 10.80 -11.47
N GLU A 223 19.96 11.01 -12.72
CA GLU A 223 19.03 11.44 -13.77
C GLU A 223 17.99 10.36 -14.12
N LYS A 224 18.41 9.08 -14.16
CA LYS A 224 17.51 7.96 -14.44
C LYS A 224 16.48 7.79 -13.32
N ILE A 225 16.90 7.97 -12.08
CA ILE A 225 16.04 7.85 -10.90
C ILE A 225 15.05 9.01 -10.85
N LEU A 226 15.50 10.24 -11.09
CA LEU A 226 14.62 11.41 -11.12
C LEU A 226 13.63 11.37 -12.30
N GLY A 227 14.00 10.70 -13.40
CA GLY A 227 13.15 10.46 -14.56
C GLY A 227 11.96 9.52 -14.32
N LEU A 228 11.91 8.84 -13.17
CA LEU A 228 10.77 8.02 -12.76
C LEU A 228 9.54 8.84 -12.32
N SER A 229 9.73 10.12 -11.99
CA SER A 229 8.65 11.01 -11.55
C SER A 229 8.00 11.74 -12.72
N GLY A 230 6.67 11.87 -12.68
CA GLY A 230 5.91 12.76 -13.54
C GLY A 230 5.50 12.18 -14.90
N SER A 231 4.62 12.92 -15.59
CA SER A 231 3.98 12.53 -16.86
C SER A 231 4.94 12.45 -18.06
N ALA A 232 6.22 12.79 -17.89
CA ALA A 232 7.24 12.80 -18.95
C ALA A 232 8.09 11.52 -19.02
N GLY A 233 7.88 10.54 -18.14
CA GLY A 233 8.56 9.24 -18.17
C GLY A 233 8.02 8.32 -19.28
N THR A 234 8.23 8.70 -20.54
CA THR A 234 7.94 7.88 -21.70
C THR A 234 8.90 6.68 -21.77
N ALA A 235 8.30 5.50 -21.81
CA ALA A 235 8.80 4.30 -22.49
C ALA A 235 10.32 4.03 -22.42
N LYS A 236 10.79 3.37 -21.33
CA LYS A 236 11.92 2.39 -21.31
C LYS A 236 12.43 2.10 -19.89
N MET A 237 11.56 1.77 -18.95
CA MET A 237 11.93 1.02 -17.74
C MET A 237 11.15 -0.29 -17.69
N GLN A 238 11.17 -1.00 -18.82
CA GLN A 238 10.91 -2.43 -18.86
C GLN A 238 12.30 -3.08 -18.71
N HIS A 239 12.43 -4.01 -17.76
CA HIS A 239 13.67 -4.71 -17.40
C HIS A 239 14.63 -3.94 -16.50
N LYS A 240 14.36 -3.98 -15.19
CA LYS A 240 15.29 -4.59 -14.22
C LYS A 240 14.54 -4.78 -12.90
N SER A 241 14.11 -6.01 -12.68
CA SER A 241 13.57 -6.57 -11.43
C SER A 241 14.46 -6.30 -10.21
N ASP A 242 15.74 -6.05 -10.45
CA ASP A 242 16.80 -6.15 -9.45
C ASP A 242 16.85 -4.94 -8.50
N HIS A 243 16.48 -3.74 -8.96
CA HIS A 243 16.50 -2.53 -8.12
C HIS A 243 15.34 -2.47 -7.11
N TRP A 244 14.19 -3.06 -7.47
CA TRP A 244 13.03 -3.17 -6.58
C TRP A 244 13.14 -4.37 -5.63
N GLN A 245 13.90 -5.39 -6.04
CA GLN A 245 14.31 -6.48 -5.17
C GLN A 245 15.22 -5.96 -4.04
N ASN A 246 16.14 -5.04 -4.33
CA ASN A 246 17.00 -4.43 -3.32
C ASN A 246 16.22 -3.57 -2.30
N LEU A 247 15.25 -2.76 -2.73
CA LEU A 247 14.32 -2.06 -1.82
C LEU A 247 13.50 -3.03 -0.97
N THR A 248 13.06 -4.13 -1.56
CA THR A 248 12.35 -5.21 -0.88
C THR A 248 13.22 -5.90 0.17
N ASP A 249 14.49 -6.15 -0.13
CA ASP A 249 15.45 -6.81 0.76
C ASP A 249 15.91 -5.87 1.90
N LEU A 250 16.09 -4.58 1.59
CA LEU A 250 16.27 -3.50 2.57
C LEU A 250 15.09 -3.40 3.55
N GLU A 251 13.86 -3.53 3.04
CA GLU A 251 12.65 -3.55 3.85
C GLU A 251 12.55 -4.83 4.72
N GLN A 252 12.85 -6.01 4.16
CA GLN A 252 12.92 -7.25 4.95
C GLN A 252 13.97 -7.16 6.07
N ALA A 253 15.11 -6.53 5.81
CA ALA A 253 16.16 -6.33 6.81
C ALA A 253 15.73 -5.37 7.95
N LYS A 254 15.03 -4.27 7.63
CA LYS A 254 14.45 -3.35 8.63
C LYS A 254 13.38 -4.03 9.49
N ILE A 255 12.51 -4.84 8.89
CA ILE A 255 11.43 -5.57 9.59
C ILE A 255 12.01 -6.63 10.54
N ARG A 256 12.97 -7.43 10.07
CA ARG A 256 13.64 -8.46 10.90
C ARG A 256 14.35 -7.87 12.11
N LYS A 257 14.95 -6.67 11.98
CA LYS A 257 15.71 -6.04 13.07
C LYS A 257 14.87 -5.19 14.04
N ARG A 258 13.70 -4.67 13.65
CA ARG A 258 12.77 -3.97 14.57
C ARG A 258 12.00 -4.93 15.51
N ASN A 259 12.03 -6.24 15.28
CA ASN A 259 11.35 -7.27 16.08
C ASN A 259 12.28 -8.48 16.40
N PRO A 260 13.33 -8.32 17.23
CA PRO A 260 14.26 -9.41 17.56
C PRO A 260 13.59 -10.60 18.27
N SER A 261 12.46 -10.39 18.96
CA SER A 261 11.76 -11.42 19.75
C SER A 261 10.84 -12.35 18.94
N PHE A 262 10.72 -12.17 17.62
CA PHE A 262 9.78 -12.94 16.78
C PHE A 262 10.47 -13.86 15.75
N CYS A 263 11.80 -13.92 15.74
CA CYS A 263 12.54 -14.97 15.03
C CYS A 263 12.81 -16.14 15.98
N VAL A 264 11.84 -17.03 16.16
CA VAL A 264 12.17 -18.41 16.55
C VAL A 264 12.52 -19.13 15.26
N SER A 265 13.81 -19.25 14.97
CA SER A 265 14.30 -20.16 13.95
C SER A 265 14.02 -21.60 14.42
N SER A 266 13.15 -22.31 13.70
CA SER A 266 13.08 -23.76 13.76
C SER A 266 14.36 -24.35 13.17
N SER A 267 15.36 -24.57 14.01
CA SER A 267 16.45 -25.55 13.82
C SER A 267 17.48 -25.43 14.96
N ALA A 268 17.25 -26.16 16.03
CA ALA A 268 18.37 -26.65 16.85
C ALA A 268 18.66 -28.09 16.37
N PRO A 269 19.90 -28.44 15.99
CA PRO A 269 20.26 -29.84 15.77
C PRO A 269 20.28 -30.58 17.12
N PRO A 270 19.88 -31.86 17.16
CA PRO A 270 19.93 -32.63 18.39
C PRO A 270 21.40 -32.84 18.82
N VAL A 271 21.64 -32.66 20.11
CA VAL A 271 22.82 -33.18 20.83
C VAL A 271 22.46 -34.55 21.37
#